data_AF-A0A2S2FHI3-F1
#
_entry.id   AF-A0A2S2FHI3-F1
#
_cell.length_a   1.000
_cell.length_b   1.000
_cell.length_c   1.000
_cell.angle_alpha   90.00
_cell.angle_beta   90.00
_cell.angle_gamma   90.00
#
_symmetry.space_group_name_H-M   'P 1'
#
loop_
_entity.id
_entity.type
_entity.pdbx_description
1 polymer ?
#
loop_
_entity_poly.entity_id
_entity_poly.type
_entity_poly.pdbx_seq_one_letter_code
_entity_poly.pdbx_strand_id
1 'polypeptide(L)'
;MQLIMEVIVSFFLIVGAFFLLVGGIGMVKLPDLFMRLHAPTKSSTLGLGSFLLAAMIYAAFQGRFGFAELLITLFAFITAPVSANLIAQAAIHLRLRSTSGEVPEALDRPLPWQRQRKLKKIKDDTL
;
A
#
# COMPACT_ATOMS: atom_id res chain seq x y z
N MET A 1 13.42 -12.02 -34.08
CA MET A 1 12.42 -11.11 -33.46
C MET A 1 11.85 -11.64 -32.15
N GLN A 2 11.66 -12.96 -31.98
CA GLN A 2 11.20 -13.54 -30.70
C GLN A 2 12.23 -13.44 -29.56
N LEU A 3 13.50 -13.73 -29.85
CA LEU A 3 14.56 -13.79 -28.83
C LEU A 3 14.81 -12.45 -28.11
N ILE A 4 14.78 -11.32 -28.83
CA ILE A 4 14.91 -9.98 -28.24
C ILE A 4 13.74 -9.68 -27.30
N MET A 5 12.53 -10.09 -27.66
CA MET A 5 11.34 -9.88 -26.85
C MET A 5 11.38 -10.74 -25.57
N GLU A 6 11.78 -12.01 -25.68
CA GLU A 6 11.98 -12.89 -24.53
C GLU A 6 13.01 -12.32 -23.54
N VAL A 7 14.10 -11.74 -24.03
CA VAL A 7 15.10 -11.07 -23.19
C VAL A 7 14.51 -9.85 -22.49
N ILE A 8 13.75 -9.01 -23.19
CA ILE A 8 13.11 -7.81 -22.61
C ILE A 8 12.08 -8.19 -21.55
N VAL A 9 11.22 -9.17 -21.84
CA VAL A 9 10.20 -9.67 -20.91
C VAL A 9 10.86 -10.28 -19.67
N SER A 10 11.88 -11.13 -19.86
CA SER A 10 12.63 -11.73 -18.76
C SER A 10 13.31 -10.68 -17.89
N PHE A 11 13.88 -9.63 -18.51
CA PHE A 11 14.49 -8.53 -17.78
C PHE A 11 13.46 -7.81 -16.89
N PHE A 12 12.29 -7.46 -17.42
CA PHE A 12 11.22 -6.84 -16.63
C PHE A 12 10.73 -7.77 -15.51
N LEU A 13 10.60 -9.08 -15.75
CA LEU A 13 10.21 -10.04 -14.72
C LEU A 13 11.25 -10.12 -13.58
N ILE A 14 12.55 -10.10 -13.90
CA ILE A 14 13.60 -10.11 -12.88
C ILE A 14 13.58 -8.81 -12.07
N VAL A 15 13.43 -7.67 -12.73
CA VAL A 15 13.36 -6.36 -12.06
C VAL A 15 12.13 -6.28 -11.16
N GLY A 16 10.95 -6.69 -11.64
CA GLY A 16 9.73 -6.72 -10.84
C GLY A 16 9.83 -7.65 -9.63
N ALA A 17 10.42 -8.83 -9.80
CA ALA A 17 10.68 -9.78 -8.72
C ALA A 17 11.65 -9.22 -7.68
N PHE A 18 12.71 -8.52 -8.11
CA PHE A 18 13.64 -7.84 -7.22
C PHE A 18 12.92 -6.79 -6.36
N PHE A 19 12.06 -5.96 -6.95
CA PHE A 19 11.28 -4.98 -6.19
C PHE A 19 10.35 -5.64 -5.18
N LEU A 20 9.63 -6.70 -5.56
CA LEU A 20 8.76 -7.45 -4.64
C LEU A 20 9.55 -8.06 -3.48
N LEU A 21 10.75 -8.57 -3.73
CA LEU A 21 11.64 -9.13 -2.72
C LEU A 21 12.13 -8.05 -1.74
N VAL A 22 12.55 -6.88 -2.25
CA VAL A 22 12.91 -5.73 -1.42
C VAL A 22 11.71 -5.26 -0.58
N GLY A 23 10.51 -5.28 -1.16
CA GLY A 23 9.25 -5.02 -0.47
C GLY A 23 8.99 -5.92 0.72
N GLY A 24 9.11 -7.23 0.50
CA GLY A 24 8.96 -8.25 1.54
C GLY A 24 10.00 -8.11 2.65
N ILE A 25 11.27 -7.87 2.30
CA ILE A 25 12.33 -7.62 3.28
C ILE A 25 12.03 -6.35 4.09
N GLY A 26 11.58 -5.28 3.43
CA GLY A 26 11.15 -4.06 4.10
C GLY A 26 10.04 -4.32 5.13
N MET A 27 9.03 -5.11 4.76
CA MET A 27 7.93 -5.49 5.66
C MET A 27 8.40 -6.19 6.94
N VAL A 28 9.41 -7.05 6.84
CA VAL A 28 9.93 -7.80 8.01
C VAL A 28 10.85 -6.93 8.87
N LYS A 29 11.66 -6.07 8.25
CA LYS A 29 12.72 -5.32 8.94
C LYS A 29 12.24 -4.05 9.65
N LEU A 30 11.12 -3.47 9.23
CA LEU A 30 10.60 -2.22 9.81
C LEU A 30 9.96 -2.48 11.19
N PRO A 31 10.18 -1.62 12.21
CA PRO A 31 9.68 -1.84 13.57
C PRO A 31 8.20 -1.49 13.78
N ASP A 32 7.62 -0.66 12.91
CA ASP A 32 6.27 -0.11 13.06
C ASP A 32 5.32 -0.59 11.95
N LEU A 33 4.07 -0.93 12.28
CA LEU A 33 3.04 -1.30 11.30
C LEU A 33 2.81 -0.22 10.24
N PHE A 34 2.83 1.07 10.61
CA PHE A 34 2.62 2.15 9.65
C PHE A 34 3.81 2.28 8.68
N MET A 35 5.04 2.13 9.17
CA MET A 35 6.22 2.08 8.32
C MET A 35 6.28 0.79 7.48
N ARG A 36 5.82 -0.34 8.05
CA ARG A 36 5.67 -1.63 7.35
C ARG A 36 4.60 -1.61 6.26
N LEU A 37 3.63 -0.70 6.28
CA LEU A 37 2.67 -0.56 5.18
C LEU A 37 3.25 0.23 4.00
N HIS A 38 4.21 1.12 4.27
CA HIS A 38 4.85 1.96 3.25
C HIS A 38 5.87 1.20 2.38
N ALA A 39 6.61 0.26 2.96
CA ALA A 39 7.59 -0.52 2.20
C ALA A 39 6.94 -1.46 1.13
N PRO A 40 5.93 -2.28 1.47
CA PRO A 40 5.19 -3.09 0.53
C PRO A 40 4.46 -2.26 -0.52
N THR A 41 3.77 -1.17 -0.14
CA THR A 41 3.02 -0.36 -1.11
C THR A 41 3.92 0.26 -2.19
N LYS A 42 5.09 0.81 -1.81
CA LYS A 42 6.07 1.33 -2.79
C LYS A 42 6.67 0.24 -3.68
N SER A 43 6.94 -0.92 -3.09
CA SER A 43 7.52 -2.04 -3.84
C SER A 43 6.53 -2.71 -4.79
N SER A 44 5.26 -2.84 -4.38
CA SER A 44 4.21 -3.51 -5.13
C SER A 44 3.81 -2.69 -6.34
N THR A 45 3.79 -1.36 -6.25
CA THR A 45 3.49 -0.51 -7.41
C THR A 45 4.56 -0.61 -8.49
N LEU A 46 5.85 -0.61 -8.11
CA LEU A 46 6.96 -0.82 -9.04
C LEU A 46 7.04 -2.26 -9.56
N GLY A 47 6.85 -3.25 -8.68
CA GLY A 47 6.89 -4.67 -9.03
C GLY A 47 5.76 -5.10 -9.96
N LEU A 48 4.51 -4.89 -9.55
CA LEU A 48 3.33 -5.17 -10.40
C LEU A 48 3.33 -4.30 -11.66
N GLY A 49 3.77 -3.04 -11.58
CA GLY A 49 3.90 -2.19 -12.76
C GLY A 49 4.90 -2.74 -13.79
N SER A 50 6.02 -3.28 -13.32
CA SER A 50 6.99 -3.96 -14.17
C SER A 50 6.41 -5.23 -14.82
N PHE A 51 5.67 -6.04 -14.06
CA PHE A 51 4.98 -7.22 -14.61
C PHE A 51 3.89 -6.85 -15.61
N LEU A 52 3.15 -5.76 -15.37
CA LEU A 52 2.13 -5.27 -16.29
C LEU A 52 2.77 -4.82 -17.62
N LEU A 53 3.90 -4.11 -17.56
CA LEU A 53 4.66 -3.72 -18.75
C LEU A 53 5.19 -4.94 -19.51
N ALA A 54 5.73 -5.94 -18.81
CA ALA A 54 6.18 -7.19 -19.42
C ALA A 54 5.04 -7.91 -20.16
N ALA A 55 3.86 -8.01 -19.52
CA ALA A 55 2.68 -8.62 -20.09
C ALA A 55 2.15 -7.85 -21.32
N MET A 56 2.15 -6.51 -21.28
CA MET A 56 1.73 -5.70 -22.43
C MET A 56 2.66 -5.89 -23.63
N ILE A 57 3.99 -5.95 -23.41
CA ILE A 57 4.97 -6.19 -24.48
C ILE A 57 4.77 -7.58 -25.10
N TYR A 58 4.55 -8.60 -24.26
CA TYR A 58 4.32 -9.97 -24.72
C TYR A 58 3.00 -10.11 -25.50
N ALA A 59 1.91 -9.52 -24.98
CA ALA A 59 0.59 -9.56 -25.61
C ALA A 59 0.58 -8.84 -26.98
N ALA A 60 1.27 -7.70 -27.09
CA ALA A 60 1.40 -6.97 -28.35
C ALA A 60 2.05 -7.81 -29.45
N PHE A 61 2.99 -8.70 -29.10
CA PHE A 61 3.68 -9.59 -30.05
C PHE A 61 2.88 -10.84 -30.43
N GLN A 62 2.06 -11.36 -29.52
CA GLN A 62 1.21 -12.54 -29.78
C GLN A 62 -0.04 -12.21 -30.60
N GLY A 63 -0.38 -10.94 -30.81
CA GLY A 63 -1.62 -10.53 -31.49
C GLY A 63 -2.89 -10.94 -30.74
N ARG A 64 -2.75 -11.38 -29.48
CA ARG A 64 -3.83 -11.78 -28.58
C ARG A 64 -3.90 -10.73 -27.49
N PHE A 65 -5.09 -10.20 -27.23
CA PHE A 65 -5.29 -9.38 -26.06
C PHE A 65 -5.13 -10.27 -24.83
N GLY A 66 -4.03 -10.10 -24.09
CA GLY A 66 -3.78 -10.70 -22.78
C GLY A 66 -4.72 -10.17 -21.70
N PHE A 67 -6.04 -10.17 -21.98
CA PHE A 67 -7.08 -9.62 -21.11
C PHE A 67 -7.05 -10.30 -19.74
N ALA A 68 -6.84 -11.61 -19.70
CA ALA A 68 -6.77 -12.35 -18.45
C ALA A 68 -5.57 -11.90 -17.59
N GLU A 69 -4.37 -11.80 -18.17
CA GLU A 69 -3.16 -11.37 -17.44
C GLU A 69 -3.27 -9.92 -16.96
N LEU A 70 -3.79 -9.04 -17.82
CA LEU A 70 -4.03 -7.65 -17.48
C LEU A 70 -5.08 -7.52 -16.38
N LEU A 71 -6.17 -8.30 -16.44
CA LEU A 71 -7.24 -8.28 -15.45
C LEU A 71 -6.76 -8.82 -14.10
N ILE A 72 -5.98 -9.91 -14.07
CA ILE A 72 -5.38 -10.45 -12.85
C ILE A 72 -4.46 -9.42 -12.22
N THR A 73 -3.58 -8.80 -13.01
CA THR A 73 -2.60 -7.83 -12.50
C THR A 73 -3.30 -6.56 -12.01
N LEU A 74 -4.31 -6.06 -12.75
CA LEU A 74 -5.10 -4.90 -12.35
C LEU A 74 -5.91 -5.18 -11.07
N PHE A 75 -6.54 -6.35 -10.99
CA PHE A 75 -7.29 -6.76 -9.80
C PHE A 75 -6.38 -6.88 -8.57
N ALA A 76 -5.21 -7.51 -8.72
CA ALA A 76 -4.21 -7.59 -7.65
C ALA A 76 -3.69 -6.20 -7.25
N PHE A 77 -3.47 -5.32 -8.23
CA PHE A 77 -3.03 -3.94 -8.01
C PHE A 77 -4.06 -3.09 -7.27
N ILE A 78 -5.36 -3.29 -7.50
CA ILE A 78 -6.43 -2.60 -6.75
C ILE A 78 -6.60 -3.22 -5.36
N THR A 79 -6.46 -4.53 -5.25
CA THR A 79 -6.63 -5.25 -3.97
C THR A 79 -5.58 -4.84 -2.95
N ALA A 80 -4.31 -4.70 -3.36
CA ALA A 80 -3.20 -4.33 -2.48
C ALA A 80 -3.41 -3.00 -1.70
N PRO A 81 -3.74 -1.84 -2.32
CA PRO A 81 -3.99 -0.60 -1.61
C PRO A 81 -5.30 -0.63 -0.80
N VAL A 82 -6.33 -1.34 -1.26
CA VAL A 82 -7.57 -1.50 -0.49
C VAL A 82 -7.30 -2.26 0.80
N SER A 83 -6.61 -3.40 0.73
CA SER A 83 -6.19 -4.17 1.90
C SER A 83 -5.29 -3.34 2.83
N ALA A 84 -4.32 -2.60 2.28
CA ALA A 84 -3.44 -1.74 3.07
C ALA A 84 -4.22 -0.65 3.83
N ASN A 85 -5.20 -0.02 3.18
CA ASN A 85 -6.06 0.98 3.81
C ASN A 85 -6.93 0.38 4.92
N LEU A 86 -7.51 -0.80 4.71
CA LEU A 86 -8.28 -1.50 5.74
C LEU A 86 -7.42 -1.89 6.95
N ILE A 87 -6.19 -2.37 6.71
CA ILE A 87 -5.23 -2.68 7.77
C ILE A 87 -4.84 -1.42 8.54
N ALA A 88 -4.61 -0.29 7.85
CA ALA A 88 -4.32 0.99 8.49
C ALA A 88 -5.47 1.47 9.38
N GLN A 89 -6.72 1.38 8.89
CA GLN A 89 -7.90 1.73 9.68
C GLN A 89 -8.06 0.83 10.91
N ALA A 90 -7.84 -0.48 10.76
CA ALA A 90 -7.87 -1.42 11.88
C ALA A 90 -6.78 -1.11 12.92
N ALA A 91 -5.56 -0.80 12.47
CA ALA A 91 -4.43 -0.44 13.33
C ALA A 91 -4.71 0.83 14.16
N ILE A 92 -5.36 1.83 13.56
CA ILE A 92 -5.79 3.06 14.26
C ILE A 92 -6.86 2.75 15.32
N HIS A 93 -7.85 1.92 15.00
CA HIS A 93 -8.90 1.53 15.96
C HIS A 93 -8.34 0.71 17.13
N LEU A 94 -7.34 -0.13 16.87
CA LEU A 94 -6.62 -0.90 17.90
C LEU A 94 -5.62 -0.04 18.71
N ARG A 95 -5.51 1.28 18.42
CA ARG A 95 -4.59 2.22 19.06
C ARG A 95 -3.15 1.69 19.09
N LEU A 96 -2.73 1.03 18.01
CA LEU A 96 -1.37 0.49 17.93
C LEU A 96 -0.36 1.64 17.99
N ARG A 97 0.63 1.47 18.87
CA ARG A 97 1.62 2.50 19.17
C ARG A 97 2.54 2.67 17.96
N SER A 98 2.52 3.86 17.37
CA SER A 98 3.50 4.24 16.34
C SER A 98 4.86 4.47 17.01
N THR A 99 5.93 3.93 16.44
CA THR A 99 7.31 4.20 16.85
C THR A 99 7.73 5.64 16.54
N SER A 100 6.98 6.36 15.70
CA SER A 100 7.22 7.78 15.41
C SER A 100 6.95 8.73 16.59
N GLY A 101 6.62 8.22 17.78
CA GLY A 101 6.49 8.99 19.02
C GLY A 101 5.19 9.80 19.15
N GLU A 102 4.66 10.27 18.03
CA GLU A 102 3.37 10.96 17.98
C GLU A 102 2.24 9.95 17.73
N VAL A 103 1.32 9.87 18.68
CA VAL A 103 -0.03 9.39 18.42
C VAL A 103 -0.58 10.31 17.32
N PRO A 104 -1.13 9.80 16.20
CA PRO A 104 -1.76 10.67 15.21
C PRO A 104 -2.67 11.65 15.94
N GLU A 105 -2.46 12.97 15.79
CA GLU A 105 -3.20 13.99 16.55
C GLU A 105 -4.72 13.79 16.43
N ALA A 106 -5.17 13.12 15.36
CA ALA A 106 -6.53 12.63 15.17
C ALA A 106 -7.09 11.76 16.32
N LEU A 107 -6.27 11.02 17.06
CA LEU A 107 -6.67 10.21 18.23
C LEU A 107 -6.75 11.05 19.52
N ASP A 108 -5.98 12.14 19.64
CA ASP A 108 -6.03 13.07 20.78
C ASP A 108 -7.00 14.23 20.56
N ARG A 109 -7.49 14.41 19.33
CA ARG A 109 -8.52 15.41 19.03
C ARG A 109 -9.82 15.05 19.75
N PRO A 110 -10.36 15.94 20.60
CA PRO A 110 -11.62 15.69 21.27
C PRO A 110 -12.73 15.55 20.24
N LEU A 111 -13.49 14.46 20.34
CA LEU A 111 -14.61 14.19 19.46
C LEU A 111 -15.62 15.35 19.52
N PRO A 112 -16.37 15.64 18.44
CA PRO A 112 -17.28 16.79 18.37
C PRO A 112 -18.25 16.86 19.57
N TRP A 113 -18.70 15.71 20.05
CA TRP A 113 -19.59 15.59 21.22
C TRP A 113 -18.88 15.70 22.58
N GLN A 114 -17.58 15.39 22.66
CA GLN A 114 -16.78 15.65 23.87
C GLN A 114 -16.43 17.13 24.03
N ARG A 115 -16.30 17.87 22.91
CA ARG A 115 -16.04 19.31 22.91
C ARG A 115 -17.13 20.08 23.66
N GLN A 116 -18.39 19.68 23.51
CA GLN A 116 -19.53 20.32 24.20
C GLN A 116 -19.51 20.13 25.72
N ARG A 117 -19.14 18.93 26.22
CA ARG A 117 -19.04 18.69 27.68
C ARG A 117 -17.92 19.52 28.33
N LYS A 118 -16.79 19.70 27.63
CA LYS A 118 -15.68 20.52 28.13
C LYS A 118 -16.08 22.00 28.24
N LEU A 119 -16.78 22.52 27.22
CA LEU A 119 -17.27 23.90 27.20
C LEU A 119 -18.34 24.14 28.27
N LYS A 120 -19.25 23.18 28.49
CA LYS A 120 -20.26 23.28 29.56
C LYS A 120 -19.62 23.28 30.95
N LYS A 121 -18.61 22.43 31.18
CA LYS A 121 -17.89 22.34 32.45
C LYS A 121 -17.12 23.63 32.78
N ILE A 122 -16.46 24.24 31.80
CA ILE A 122 -15.77 25.53 31.98
C ILE A 122 -16.77 26.64 32.36
N LYS A 123 -17.97 26.63 31.77
CA LYS A 123 -19.01 27.62 32.05
C LYS A 123 -19.56 27.48 33.48
N ASP A 124 -19.67 26.26 33.99
CA ASP A 124 -20.15 25.99 35.36
C ASP A 124 -19.09 26.29 36.44
N ASP A 125 -17.79 26.17 36.15
CA ASP A 125 -16.70 26.49 37.10
C ASP A 125 -16.41 28.00 37.23
N THR A 126 -16.96 28.83 36.35
CA THR A 126 -16.76 30.30 36.33
C THR A 126 -17.93 31.11 36.90
N LEU A 127 -18.98 30.42 37.40
CA LEU A 127 -20.17 31.01 38.05
C LEU A 127 -20.17 30.66 39.54
#